data_AF-A0A1G3QUE9-F1
#
_entry.id   AF-A0A1G3QUE9-F1
#
_cell.length_a   1.000
_cell.length_b   1.000
_cell.length_c   1.000
_cell.angle_alpha   90.00
_cell.angle_beta   90.00
_cell.angle_gamma   90.00
#
_symmetry.space_group_name_H-M   'P 1'
#
loop_
_entity.id
_entity.type
_entity.pdbx_description
1 polymer ?
#
loop_
_entity_poly.entity_id
_entity_poly.type
_entity_poly.pdbx_seq_one_letter_code
_entity_poly.pdbx_strand_id
1 'polypeptide(L)'
;MSTRAIVLFLLGLAGLTAVVLVLTAASAADTPFLPGITVKDENPNGCIDCHKNAGAGKDYRLSVSLPANVKGHPDISKSVKTVPTDCTLCHAAGRNARLLQRTVHEVHYEKPAENAFVTVYKGACLNCHVLSGDGTVSVKAAARNW
;
A
#
# COMPACT_ATOMS: atom_id res chain seq x y z
N MET A 1 27.50 3.37 -57.36
CA MET A 1 27.42 3.90 -55.98
C MET A 1 28.72 3.52 -55.27
N SER A 2 29.47 4.49 -54.74
CA SER A 2 30.82 4.26 -54.19
C SER A 2 30.75 3.46 -52.88
N THR A 3 31.71 2.56 -52.66
CA THR A 3 31.84 1.73 -51.45
C THR A 3 31.76 2.55 -50.15
N ARG A 4 32.21 3.81 -50.19
CA ARG A 4 32.09 4.77 -49.07
C ARG A 4 30.65 5.16 -48.73
N ALA A 5 29.77 5.28 -49.73
CA ALA A 5 28.37 5.62 -49.52
C ALA A 5 27.58 4.45 -48.89
N ILE A 6 27.95 3.21 -49.22
CA ILE A 6 27.34 2.00 -48.66
C ILE A 6 27.75 1.83 -47.18
N VAL A 7 29.02 2.05 -46.85
CA VAL A 7 29.52 1.95 -45.46
C VAL A 7 28.89 3.03 -44.56
N LEU A 8 28.76 4.27 -45.05
CA LEU A 8 28.12 5.36 -44.30
C LEU A 8 26.61 5.11 -44.09
N PHE A 9 25.93 4.54 -45.08
CA PHE A 9 24.52 4.18 -44.98
C PHE A 9 24.28 3.04 -43.97
N LEU A 10 25.14 2.01 -43.96
CA LEU A 10 25.07 0.90 -43.00
C LEU A 10 25.38 1.33 -41.56
N LEU A 11 26.35 2.25 -41.35
CA LEU A 11 26.64 2.81 -40.04
C LEU A 11 25.51 3.71 -39.52
N GLY A 12 24.86 4.48 -40.40
CA GLY A 12 23.66 5.26 -40.07
C GLY A 12 22.48 4.37 -39.68
N LEU A 13 22.28 3.24 -40.38
CA LEU A 13 21.22 2.27 -40.07
C LEU A 13 21.45 1.56 -38.73
N ALA A 14 22.69 1.16 -38.45
CA ALA A 14 23.08 0.53 -37.17
C ALA A 14 22.92 1.48 -35.98
N GLY A 15 23.29 2.76 -36.14
CA GLY A 15 23.07 3.80 -35.14
C GLY A 15 21.58 4.07 -34.88
N LEU A 16 20.76 4.10 -35.94
CA LEU A 16 19.31 4.29 -35.81
C LEU A 16 18.63 3.10 -35.11
N THR A 17 19.04 1.87 -35.42
CA THR A 17 18.53 0.67 -34.72
C THR A 17 18.93 0.63 -33.25
N ALA A 18 20.14 1.05 -32.89
CA ALA A 18 20.58 1.10 -31.50
C ALA A 18 19.81 2.15 -30.69
N VAL A 19 19.53 3.32 -31.29
CA VAL A 19 18.72 4.37 -30.66
C VAL A 19 17.28 3.89 -30.45
N VAL A 20 16.66 3.25 -31.45
CA VAL A 20 15.29 2.69 -31.31
C VAL A 20 15.24 1.59 -30.24
N LEU A 21 16.27 0.75 -30.11
CA LEU A 21 16.33 -0.30 -29.08
C LEU A 21 16.46 0.25 -27.65
N VAL A 22 17.18 1.37 -27.48
CA VAL A 22 17.32 2.05 -26.19
C VAL A 22 16.05 2.81 -25.82
N LEU A 23 15.34 3.39 -26.80
CA LEU A 23 14.06 4.08 -26.57
C LEU A 23 12.89 3.10 -26.27
N THR A 24 12.89 1.89 -26.83
CA THR A 24 11.84 0.88 -26.53
C THR A 24 12.05 0.17 -25.20
N ALA A 25 13.28 0.03 -24.73
CA ALA A 25 13.57 -0.51 -23.39
C ALA A 25 13.13 0.46 -22.27
N ALA A 26 13.13 1.77 -22.53
CA ALA A 26 12.69 2.79 -21.58
C ALA A 26 11.15 2.89 -21.45
N SER A 27 10.38 2.30 -22.38
CA SER A 27 8.91 2.37 -22.40
C SER A 27 8.19 1.13 -21.86
N ALA A 28 8.92 0.12 -21.38
CA ALA A 28 8.34 -0.87 -20.46
C ALA A 28 8.19 -0.20 -19.09
N ALA A 29 7.32 0.80 -19.02
CA ALA A 29 6.96 1.48 -17.79
C ALA A 29 6.40 0.44 -16.82
N ASP A 30 7.08 0.24 -15.70
CA ASP A 30 6.58 -0.53 -14.57
C ASP A 30 5.17 -0.02 -14.24
N THR A 31 4.15 -0.85 -14.46
CA THR A 31 2.78 -0.52 -14.08
C THR A 31 2.77 -0.20 -12.57
N PRO A 32 2.23 0.98 -12.15
CA PRO A 32 2.21 1.35 -10.75
C PRO A 32 1.55 0.26 -9.92
N PHE A 33 2.10 -0.06 -8.74
CA PHE A 33 1.50 -1.04 -7.84
C PHE A 33 0.28 -0.43 -7.15
N LEU A 34 -0.90 -0.68 -7.71
CA LEU A 34 -2.19 -0.17 -7.24
C LEU A 34 -3.13 -1.37 -7.01
N PRO A 35 -3.15 -1.94 -5.79
CA PRO A 35 -4.05 -3.03 -5.42
C PRO A 35 -5.52 -2.75 -5.79
N GLY A 36 -6.14 -3.68 -6.53
CA GLY A 36 -7.51 -3.56 -7.01
C GLY A 36 -7.68 -2.76 -8.31
N ILE A 37 -6.61 -2.14 -8.84
CA ILE A 37 -6.63 -1.39 -10.10
C ILE A 37 -5.70 -2.03 -11.13
N THR A 38 -4.40 -2.13 -10.83
CA THR A 38 -3.39 -2.66 -11.76
C THR A 38 -2.94 -4.08 -11.38
N VAL A 39 -3.17 -4.48 -10.14
CA VAL A 39 -2.89 -5.82 -9.60
C VAL A 39 -4.07 -6.30 -8.77
N LYS A 40 -4.16 -7.61 -8.53
CA LYS A 40 -5.17 -8.16 -7.62
C LYS A 40 -5.06 -7.53 -6.24
N ASP A 41 -6.21 -7.20 -5.66
CA ASP A 41 -6.29 -6.76 -4.27
C ASP A 41 -6.19 -7.98 -3.33
N GLU A 42 -5.04 -8.14 -2.68
CA GLU A 42 -4.84 -9.18 -1.66
C GLU A 42 -5.32 -8.73 -0.26
N ASN A 43 -5.82 -7.48 -0.16
CA ASN A 43 -6.22 -6.84 1.08
C ASN A 43 -7.64 -6.23 1.01
N PRO A 44 -8.67 -6.97 0.56
CA PRO A 44 -10.02 -6.43 0.36
C PRO A 44 -10.72 -5.98 1.66
N ASN A 45 -10.34 -6.54 2.81
CA ASN A 45 -10.86 -6.20 4.13
C ASN A 45 -9.97 -5.19 4.88
N GLY A 46 -8.90 -4.71 4.24
CA GLY A 46 -7.99 -3.70 4.78
C GLY A 46 -7.28 -4.17 6.04
N CYS A 47 -7.55 -3.50 7.17
CA CYS A 47 -6.80 -3.66 8.41
C CYS A 47 -6.65 -5.12 8.84
N ILE A 48 -7.72 -5.91 8.79
CA ILE A 48 -7.75 -7.28 9.30
C ILE A 48 -7.08 -8.31 8.39
N ASP A 49 -6.75 -7.97 7.14
CA ASP A 49 -6.02 -8.87 6.24
C ASP A 49 -4.52 -8.95 6.60
N CYS A 50 -3.98 -7.89 7.22
CA CYS A 50 -2.64 -7.85 7.79
C CYS A 50 -2.66 -8.08 9.31
N HIS A 51 -3.56 -7.43 10.04
CA HIS A 51 -3.70 -7.57 11.48
C HIS A 51 -4.49 -8.81 11.85
N LYS A 52 -3.87 -9.96 11.65
CA LYS A 52 -4.43 -11.29 11.91
C LYS A 52 -3.47 -12.17 12.70
N ASN A 53 -3.98 -13.30 13.19
CA ASN A 53 -3.12 -14.32 13.74
C ASN A 53 -2.37 -15.03 12.60
N ALA A 54 -1.05 -14.86 12.54
CA ALA A 54 -0.19 -15.46 11.52
C ALA A 54 0.37 -16.84 11.95
N GLY A 55 -0.02 -17.34 13.13
CA GLY A 55 0.47 -18.59 13.70
C GLY A 55 1.87 -18.46 14.33
N ALA A 56 2.38 -19.56 14.89
CA ALA A 56 3.73 -19.64 15.49
C ALA A 56 4.06 -18.51 16.49
N GLY A 57 3.07 -18.10 17.30
CA GLY A 57 3.21 -17.04 18.30
C GLY A 57 3.17 -15.61 17.73
N LYS A 58 2.95 -15.44 16.43
CA LYS A 58 2.85 -14.12 15.77
C LYS A 58 1.39 -13.72 15.61
N ASP A 59 0.83 -13.11 16.66
CA ASP A 59 -0.54 -12.60 16.65
C ASP A 59 -0.57 -11.08 16.47
N TYR A 60 -0.95 -10.64 15.26
CA TYR A 60 -1.02 -9.21 14.90
C TYR A 60 -2.43 -8.65 14.98
N ARG A 61 -3.42 -9.42 15.50
CA ARG A 61 -4.78 -8.91 15.67
C ARG A 61 -4.76 -7.65 16.51
N LEU A 62 -5.55 -6.64 16.11
CA LEU A 62 -5.56 -5.33 16.76
C LEU A 62 -5.90 -5.40 18.26
N SER A 63 -6.77 -6.34 18.65
CA SER A 63 -7.09 -6.60 20.06
C SER A 63 -5.91 -7.11 20.89
N VAL A 64 -4.86 -7.64 20.26
CA VAL A 64 -3.64 -8.12 20.89
C VAL A 64 -2.52 -7.09 20.76
N SER A 65 -2.31 -6.55 19.56
CA SER A 65 -1.19 -5.66 19.28
C SER A 65 -1.36 -4.27 19.91
N LEU A 66 -2.57 -3.72 20.00
CA LEU A 66 -2.79 -2.41 20.60
C LEU A 66 -2.45 -2.36 22.10
N PRO A 67 -2.95 -3.27 22.97
CA PRO A 67 -2.56 -3.23 24.39
C PRO A 67 -1.07 -3.54 24.61
N ALA A 68 -0.46 -4.35 23.73
CA ALA A 68 0.97 -4.65 23.82
C ALA A 68 1.88 -3.47 23.42
N ASN A 69 1.47 -2.65 22.44
CA ASN A 69 2.33 -1.64 21.84
C ASN A 69 1.91 -0.19 22.12
N VAL A 70 0.68 0.04 22.56
CA VAL A 70 0.12 1.38 22.80
C VAL A 70 -0.27 1.52 24.26
N LYS A 71 0.64 2.09 25.05
CA LYS A 71 0.44 2.29 26.49
C LYS A 71 -0.83 3.10 26.74
N GLY A 72 -1.74 2.53 27.54
CA GLY A 72 -2.99 3.18 27.92
C GLY A 72 -4.13 3.06 26.90
N HIS A 73 -3.94 2.32 25.80
CA HIS A 73 -5.05 2.00 24.90
C HIS A 73 -6.05 1.08 25.61
N PRO A 74 -7.36 1.40 25.65
CA PRO A 74 -8.35 0.53 26.27
C PRO A 74 -8.51 -0.77 25.50
N ASP A 75 -8.99 -1.81 26.18
CA ASP A 75 -9.38 -3.05 25.52
C ASP A 75 -10.59 -2.78 24.59
N ILE A 76 -10.39 -3.08 23.31
CA ILE A 76 -11.39 -2.90 22.26
C ILE A 76 -12.24 -4.15 22.02
N SER A 77 -11.95 -5.26 22.70
CA SER A 77 -12.55 -6.58 22.44
C SER A 77 -14.07 -6.57 22.50
N LYS A 78 -14.65 -5.70 23.34
CA LYS A 78 -16.11 -5.58 23.52
C LYS A 78 -16.75 -4.46 22.70
N SER A 79 -15.99 -3.40 22.42
CA SER A 79 -16.54 -2.16 21.83
C SER A 79 -16.44 -2.11 20.31
N VAL A 80 -15.42 -2.74 19.72
CA VAL A 80 -15.19 -2.72 18.28
C VAL A 80 -15.76 -3.97 17.65
N LYS A 81 -16.64 -3.81 16.67
CA LYS A 81 -17.26 -4.86 15.85
C LYS A 81 -16.81 -4.77 14.40
N THR A 82 -16.70 -3.56 13.88
CA THR A 82 -16.29 -3.25 12.51
C THR A 82 -15.03 -2.39 12.51
N VAL A 83 -13.97 -2.89 11.89
CA VAL A 83 -12.67 -2.22 11.78
C VAL A 83 -12.57 -1.56 10.40
N PRO A 84 -12.10 -0.30 10.29
CA PRO A 84 -11.77 0.64 11.36
C PRO A 84 -12.94 1.54 11.81
N THR A 85 -14.15 1.33 11.29
CA THR A 85 -15.32 2.19 11.53
C THR A 85 -15.55 2.49 13.02
N ASP A 86 -15.57 1.46 13.87
CA ASP A 86 -15.86 1.63 15.29
C ASP A 86 -14.68 2.22 16.08
N CYS A 87 -13.48 2.28 15.49
CA CYS A 87 -12.35 2.96 16.12
C CYS A 87 -12.62 4.47 16.28
N THR A 88 -13.49 5.03 15.43
CA THR A 88 -13.90 6.44 15.49
C THR A 88 -14.77 6.77 16.72
N LEU A 89 -15.33 5.76 17.41
CA LEU A 89 -16.03 5.96 18.69
C LEU A 89 -15.16 6.71 19.73
N CYS A 90 -13.84 6.51 19.65
CA CYS A 90 -12.86 7.18 20.51
C CYS A 90 -11.96 8.14 19.73
N HIS A 91 -11.66 7.87 18.46
CA HIS A 91 -10.67 8.59 17.67
C HIS A 91 -11.26 9.62 16.67
N ALA A 92 -12.52 10.02 16.83
CA ALA A 92 -13.13 11.11 16.07
C ALA A 92 -12.70 12.50 16.58
N ALA A 93 -12.95 13.54 15.77
CA ALA A 93 -12.72 14.92 16.18
C ALA A 93 -13.54 15.28 17.43
N GLY A 94 -12.93 16.03 18.35
CA GLY A 94 -13.57 16.42 19.61
C GLY A 94 -13.67 15.30 20.65
N ARG A 95 -13.01 14.16 20.43
CA ARG A 95 -12.91 13.06 21.41
C ARG A 95 -11.56 13.08 22.11
N ASN A 96 -11.44 12.24 23.13
CA ASN A 96 -10.30 12.22 24.05
C ASN A 96 -9.06 11.51 23.49
N ALA A 97 -9.11 10.97 22.27
CA ALA A 97 -7.97 10.33 21.62
C ALA A 97 -7.53 11.09 20.37
N ARG A 98 -6.25 10.92 19.99
CA ARG A 98 -5.73 11.47 18.74
C ARG A 98 -6.52 10.95 17.55
N LEU A 99 -6.78 11.82 16.57
CA LEU A 99 -7.50 11.51 15.34
C LEU A 99 -7.00 10.22 14.67
N LEU A 100 -7.92 9.31 14.35
CA LEU A 100 -7.61 7.98 13.82
C LEU A 100 -6.73 8.05 12.58
N GLN A 101 -7.09 8.91 11.64
CA GLN A 101 -6.38 9.08 10.38
C GLN A 101 -4.95 9.56 10.58
N ARG A 102 -4.66 10.37 11.62
CA ARG A 102 -3.27 10.78 11.89
C ARG A 102 -2.50 9.62 12.49
N THR A 103 -3.11 8.92 13.44
CA THR A 103 -2.48 7.79 14.13
C THR A 103 -2.14 6.65 13.19
N VAL A 104 -3.09 6.23 12.35
CA VAL A 104 -2.89 5.12 11.41
C VAL A 104 -1.79 5.45 10.41
N HIS A 105 -1.81 6.63 9.78
CA HIS A 105 -0.75 6.97 8.83
C HIS A 105 0.62 7.06 9.50
N GLU A 106 0.72 7.67 10.68
CA GLU A 106 2.00 7.82 11.37
C GLU A 106 2.67 6.47 11.66
N VAL A 107 1.96 5.51 12.26
CA VAL A 107 2.55 4.20 12.60
C VAL A 107 2.88 3.33 11.38
N HIS A 108 2.22 3.56 10.24
CA HIS A 108 2.48 2.83 9.00
C HIS A 108 3.53 3.51 8.10
N TYR A 109 3.99 4.72 8.44
CA TYR A 109 5.03 5.42 7.67
C TYR A 109 6.22 5.88 8.51
N GLU A 110 6.18 5.74 9.84
CA GLU A 110 7.33 6.02 10.69
C GLU A 110 8.51 5.12 10.33
N LYS A 111 9.73 5.67 10.39
CA LYS A 111 10.98 4.95 10.07
C LYS A 111 10.87 4.12 8.77
N PRO A 112 10.69 4.75 7.61
CA PRO A 112 10.27 4.08 6.37
C PRO A 112 11.21 2.95 5.91
N ALA A 113 12.50 3.01 6.25
CA ALA A 113 13.47 1.96 5.92
C ALA A 113 13.26 0.66 6.74
N GLU A 114 12.60 0.75 7.89
CA GLU A 114 12.32 -0.37 8.81
C GLU A 114 10.84 -0.76 8.84
N ASN A 115 9.96 0.10 8.29
CA ASN A 115 8.52 -0.09 8.35
C ASN A 115 8.05 -1.18 7.39
N ALA A 116 7.38 -2.21 7.90
CA ALA A 116 6.86 -3.31 7.08
C ALA A 116 5.83 -2.82 6.03
N PHE A 117 5.01 -1.82 6.35
CA PHE A 117 4.06 -1.26 5.38
C PHE A 117 4.79 -0.62 4.19
N VAL A 118 5.87 0.11 4.44
CA VAL A 118 6.65 0.75 3.38
C VAL A 118 7.46 -0.27 2.59
N THR A 119 8.17 -1.17 3.28
CA THR A 119 9.15 -2.09 2.66
C THR A 119 8.52 -3.32 2.02
N VAL A 120 7.45 -3.87 2.59
CA VAL A 120 6.77 -5.08 2.08
C VAL A 120 5.56 -4.71 1.24
N TYR A 121 4.75 -3.77 1.72
CA TYR A 121 3.48 -3.38 1.09
C TYR A 121 3.62 -2.14 0.19
N LYS A 122 4.86 -1.71 -0.07
CA LYS A 122 5.23 -0.60 -0.97
C LYS A 122 4.57 0.73 -0.61
N GLY A 123 4.13 0.89 0.64
CA GLY A 123 3.38 2.07 1.08
C GLY A 123 2.08 2.28 0.30
N ALA A 124 1.48 1.21 -0.26
CA ALA A 124 0.37 1.37 -1.19
C ALA A 124 -0.93 1.73 -0.47
N CYS A 125 -1.45 2.92 -0.76
CA CYS A 125 -2.65 3.48 -0.13
C CYS A 125 -3.86 2.55 -0.26
N LEU A 126 -3.96 1.86 -1.40
CA LEU A 126 -5.09 0.98 -1.72
C LEU A 126 -5.07 -0.35 -0.95
N ASN A 127 -4.07 -0.60 -0.08
CA ASN A 127 -4.18 -1.69 0.89
C ASN A 127 -5.21 -1.39 1.98
N CYS A 128 -5.46 -0.11 2.28
CA CYS A 128 -6.45 0.34 3.26
C CYS A 128 -7.60 1.12 2.63
N HIS A 129 -7.33 1.83 1.54
CA HIS A 129 -8.32 2.64 0.84
C HIS A 129 -8.91 1.94 -0.36
N VAL A 130 -10.13 2.32 -0.72
CA VAL A 130 -10.73 1.98 -2.00
C VAL A 130 -11.04 3.29 -2.74
N LEU A 131 -10.68 3.31 -4.03
CA LEU A 131 -11.06 4.37 -4.96
C LEU A 131 -12.28 3.90 -5.74
N SER A 132 -13.41 4.56 -5.51
CA SER A 132 -14.64 4.34 -6.26
C SER A 132 -14.55 4.96 -7.66
N GLY A 133 -15.37 4.46 -8.60
CA GLY A 133 -15.39 4.95 -9.98
C GLY A 133 -15.78 6.43 -10.14
N ASP A 134 -16.43 7.01 -9.14
CA ASP A 134 -16.78 8.43 -9.05
C ASP A 134 -15.64 9.31 -8.50
N GLY A 135 -14.48 8.73 -8.19
CA GLY A 135 -13.34 9.42 -7.60
C GLY A 135 -13.38 9.50 -6.07
N THR A 136 -14.42 8.98 -5.42
CA THR A 136 -14.51 8.96 -3.95
C THR A 136 -13.49 7.99 -3.36
N VAL A 137 -12.72 8.45 -2.37
CA VAL A 137 -11.83 7.58 -1.59
C VAL A 137 -12.47 7.27 -0.25
N SER A 138 -12.65 5.99 0.05
CA SER A 138 -13.10 5.54 1.38
C SER A 138 -12.11 4.54 1.98
N VAL A 139 -12.29 4.21 3.26
CA VAL A 139 -11.46 3.22 3.96
C VAL A 139 -12.19 1.88 3.93
N LYS A 140 -11.49 0.82 3.52
CA LYS A 140 -12.01 -0.54 3.55
C LYS A 140 -12.38 -0.91 4.99
N ALA A 141 -13.53 -1.55 5.15
CA ALA A 141 -14.04 -1.92 6.46
C ALA A 141 -14.52 -3.36 6.45
N ALA A 142 -14.28 -4.06 7.56
CA ALA A 142 -14.70 -5.45 7.73
C ALA A 142 -14.98 -5.77 9.21
N ALA A 143 -15.66 -6.89 9.43
CA ALA A 143 -15.86 -7.41 10.78
C ALA A 143 -14.50 -7.71 11.43
N ARG A 144 -14.42 -7.50 12.75
CA ARG A 144 -13.25 -7.87 13.54
C ARG A 144 -12.91 -9.36 13.39
N ASN A 145 -11.66 -9.72 13.64
CA ASN A 145 -11.15 -11.10 13.57
C ASN A 145 -10.73 -11.65 14.95
N TRP A 146 -11.41 -11.21 16.02
CA TRP A 146 -11.23 -11.69 17.40
C TRP A 146 -12.55 -11.88 18.13
#